data_AF-A0A143G6F3-F1
#
_entry.id   AF-A0A143G6F3-F1
#
_cell.length_a   1.000
_cell.length_b   1.000
_cell.length_c   1.000
_cell.angle_alpha   90.00
_cell.angle_beta   90.00
_cell.angle_gamma   90.00
#
_symmetry.space_group_name_H-M   'P 1'
#
loop_
_entity.id
_entity.type
_entity.pdbx_description
1 polymer ?
#
loop_
_entity_poly.entity_id
_entity_poly.type
_entity_poly.pdbx_seq_one_letter_code
_entity_poly.pdbx_strand_id
1 'polypeptide(L)'
;MAGGSQIIINKNGITVITPGKFEAKAGQHLFKSGEHTNYELPILPSVKEIDRKSMRFDLSQLDSLSDFSNTKYRVYKNNGSFHEGLLDSRGRTKRIFTEDTQELDLFIDHPNFIVEEEFFVEPNDDQGD
;
A
#
# COMPACT_ATOMS: atom_id res chain seq x y z
N MET A 1 -62.52 -9.19 -17.92
CA MET A 1 -62.63 -9.35 -16.45
C MET A 1 -61.34 -8.86 -15.81
N ALA A 2 -61.40 -8.01 -14.78
CA ALA A 2 -60.21 -7.55 -14.05
C ALA A 2 -59.79 -8.67 -13.08
N GLY A 3 -58.76 -9.44 -13.46
CA GLY A 3 -58.34 -10.70 -12.82
C GLY A 3 -57.66 -10.54 -11.45
N GLY A 4 -58.25 -9.77 -10.53
CA GLY A 4 -57.77 -9.61 -9.15
C GLY A 4 -57.22 -8.23 -8.78
N SER A 5 -57.29 -7.24 -9.68
CA SER A 5 -56.90 -5.86 -9.35
C SER A 5 -57.98 -5.16 -8.51
N GLN A 6 -57.58 -4.42 -7.48
CA GLN A 6 -58.46 -3.71 -6.54
C GLN A 6 -57.91 -2.32 -6.22
N ILE A 7 -58.82 -1.38 -5.97
CA ILE A 7 -58.52 -0.07 -5.37
C ILE A 7 -59.26 -0.02 -4.03
N ILE A 8 -58.50 0.13 -2.94
CA ILE A 8 -59.03 0.23 -1.58
C ILE A 8 -58.88 1.68 -1.12
N ILE A 9 -59.97 2.28 -0.66
CA ILE A 9 -60.01 3.65 -0.13
C ILE A 9 -60.54 3.58 1.31
N ASN A 10 -59.75 4.02 2.28
CA ASN A 10 -60.13 4.04 3.70
C ASN A 10 -59.44 5.18 4.46
N LYS A 11 -59.60 5.23 5.79
CA LYS A 11 -59.03 6.27 6.66
C LYS A 11 -57.50 6.43 6.57
N ASN A 12 -56.78 5.41 6.09
CA ASN A 12 -55.33 5.41 5.93
C ASN A 12 -54.88 5.86 4.52
N GLY A 13 -55.82 6.10 3.59
CA GLY A 13 -55.54 6.56 2.23
C GLY A 13 -56.04 5.62 1.13
N ILE A 14 -55.33 5.65 0.00
CA ILE A 14 -55.64 4.89 -1.22
C ILE A 14 -54.58 3.82 -1.43
N THR A 15 -54.98 2.56 -1.63
CA THR A 15 -54.09 1.44 -1.92
C THR A 15 -54.53 0.75 -3.21
N VAL A 16 -53.60 0.52 -4.13
CA VAL A 16 -53.84 -0.21 -5.38
C VAL A 16 -53.19 -1.58 -5.26
N ILE A 17 -53.99 -2.64 -5.40
CA ILE A 17 -53.54 -4.04 -5.39
C ILE A 17 -53.72 -4.59 -6.80
N THR A 18 -52.69 -5.21 -7.36
CA THR A 18 -52.80 -5.88 -8.67
C THR A 18 -51.86 -7.09 -8.70
N PRO A 19 -52.28 -8.24 -9.26
CA PRO A 19 -51.40 -9.40 -9.42
C PRO A 19 -50.37 -9.20 -10.52
N GLY A 20 -50.57 -8.22 -11.41
CA GLY A 20 -49.65 -7.85 -12.47
C GLY A 20 -48.90 -6.55 -12.20
N LYS A 21 -48.33 -5.95 -13.26
CA LYS A 21 -47.64 -4.66 -13.17
C LYS A 21 -48.62 -3.52 -12.87
N PHE A 22 -48.27 -2.67 -11.91
CA PHE A 22 -48.88 -1.35 -11.76
C PHE A 22 -48.09 -0.33 -12.62
N GLU A 23 -48.75 0.34 -13.55
CA GLU A 23 -48.14 1.38 -14.39
C GLU A 23 -48.95 2.68 -14.27
N ALA A 24 -48.34 3.69 -13.65
CA ALA A 24 -48.92 5.02 -13.56
C ALA A 24 -48.37 5.88 -14.71
N LYS A 25 -49.26 6.43 -15.54
CA LYS A 25 -48.91 7.38 -16.61
C LYS A 25 -49.31 8.79 -16.18
N ALA A 26 -48.33 9.66 -15.96
CA ALA A 26 -48.58 11.06 -15.63
C ALA A 26 -47.72 12.00 -16.48
N GLY A 27 -48.28 13.13 -16.90
CA GLY A 27 -47.55 14.18 -17.62
C GLY A 27 -46.55 14.94 -16.74
N GLN A 28 -46.74 14.90 -15.43
CA GLN A 28 -45.81 15.46 -14.43
C GLN A 28 -45.88 14.59 -13.17
N HIS A 29 -44.72 14.19 -12.66
CA HIS A 29 -44.58 13.60 -11.34
C HIS A 29 -43.98 14.65 -10.40
N LEU A 30 -44.65 14.94 -9.28
CA LEU A 30 -44.07 15.77 -8.23
C LEU A 30 -43.12 14.90 -7.40
N PHE A 31 -41.83 14.93 -7.74
CA PHE A 31 -40.79 14.33 -6.91
C PHE A 31 -40.47 15.28 -5.77
N LYS A 32 -40.74 14.87 -4.53
CA LYS A 32 -40.15 15.54 -3.37
C LYS A 32 -38.66 15.24 -3.39
N SER A 33 -37.83 16.28 -3.34
CA SER A 33 -36.37 16.13 -3.25
C SER A 33 -35.99 15.30 -2.01
N GLY A 34 -34.82 14.65 -2.06
CA GLY A 34 -34.27 13.96 -0.88
C GLY A 34 -34.11 14.92 0.29
N GLU A 35 -34.27 14.40 1.51
CA GLU A 35 -34.05 15.15 2.74
C GLU A 35 -32.55 15.42 2.92
N HIS A 36 -32.16 16.70 3.01
CA HIS A 36 -30.80 17.07 3.37
C HIS A 36 -30.62 16.96 4.89
N THR A 37 -30.06 15.85 5.32
CA THR A 37 -29.59 15.67 6.71
C THR A 37 -28.17 16.22 6.82
N ASN A 38 -27.93 17.14 7.77
CA ASN A 38 -26.58 17.57 8.11
C ASN A 38 -25.78 16.37 8.61
N TYR A 39 -24.71 16.02 7.90
CA TYR A 39 -23.76 15.01 8.33
C TYR A 39 -22.47 15.72 8.74
N GLU A 40 -21.93 15.34 9.89
CA GLU A 40 -20.60 15.78 10.31
C GLU A 40 -19.57 14.93 9.57
N LEU A 41 -18.69 15.60 8.82
CA LEU A 41 -17.55 14.94 8.19
C LEU A 41 -16.56 14.48 9.29
N PRO A 42 -16.22 13.19 9.37
CA PRO A 42 -15.23 12.73 10.32
C PRO A 42 -13.87 13.35 9.96
N ILE A 43 -13.18 13.86 10.98
CA ILE A 43 -11.82 14.40 10.81
C ILE A 43 -10.89 13.21 10.61
N LEU A 44 -10.24 13.16 9.45
CA LEU A 44 -9.19 12.18 9.20
C LEU A 44 -8.00 12.47 10.13
N PRO A 45 -7.33 11.43 10.67
CA PRO A 45 -6.15 11.64 11.51
C PRO A 45 -5.08 12.42 10.74
N SER A 46 -4.66 13.57 11.28
CA SER A 46 -3.55 14.35 10.73
C SER A 46 -2.25 13.62 11.04
N VAL A 47 -1.77 12.82 10.10
CA VAL A 47 -0.55 12.05 10.34
C VAL A 47 0.66 12.98 10.19
N LYS A 48 1.33 13.25 11.32
CA LYS A 48 2.74 13.69 11.45
C LYS A 48 3.67 13.21 10.32
N GLU A 49 3.38 12.00 9.84
CA GLU A 49 4.26 11.15 9.05
C GLU A 49 4.05 11.25 7.54
N ILE A 50 3.09 12.04 7.03
CA ILE A 50 2.88 12.18 5.58
C ILE A 50 4.13 12.77 4.89
N ASP A 51 4.86 13.64 5.58
CA ASP A 51 6.02 14.33 4.97
C ASP A 51 7.31 13.49 5.02
N ARG A 52 7.37 12.46 5.88
CA ARG A 52 8.55 11.63 6.05
C ARG A 52 8.75 10.73 4.83
N LYS A 53 10.01 10.58 4.39
CA LYS A 53 10.37 9.60 3.37
C LYS A 53 10.53 8.24 4.00
N SER A 54 10.20 7.20 3.24
CA SER A 54 10.34 5.82 3.71
C SER A 54 11.00 4.94 2.66
N MET A 55 11.87 4.05 3.11
CA MET A 55 12.59 3.10 2.26
C MET A 55 12.64 1.71 2.91
N ARG A 56 12.76 0.70 2.06
CA ARG A 56 12.96 -0.70 2.45
C ARG A 56 13.87 -1.35 1.42
N PHE A 57 14.86 -2.11 1.87
CA PHE A 57 15.70 -2.89 0.99
C PHE A 57 15.15 -4.30 0.86
N ASP A 58 15.14 -4.81 -0.37
CA ASP A 58 14.72 -6.17 -0.71
C ASP A 58 15.90 -6.89 -1.37
N LEU A 59 16.44 -7.88 -0.67
CA LEU A 59 17.60 -8.66 -1.13
C LEU A 59 17.19 -10.02 -1.70
N SER A 60 15.89 -10.29 -1.85
CA SER A 60 15.42 -11.59 -2.34
C SER A 60 15.86 -11.92 -3.77
N GLN A 61 16.31 -10.91 -4.52
CA GLN A 61 16.79 -11.03 -5.90
C GLN A 61 18.30 -10.80 -6.02
N LEU A 62 19.01 -10.56 -4.92
CA LEU A 62 20.44 -10.24 -4.96
C LEU A 62 21.26 -11.48 -5.36
N ASP A 63 20.88 -12.64 -4.86
CA ASP A 63 21.45 -13.92 -5.25
C ASP A 63 20.38 -15.01 -5.09
N SER A 64 20.11 -15.73 -6.18
CA SER A 64 19.11 -16.81 -6.22
C SER A 64 19.44 -18.01 -5.34
N LEU A 65 20.71 -18.15 -4.93
CA LEU A 65 21.20 -19.28 -4.16
C LEU A 65 21.29 -19.00 -2.64
N SER A 66 21.15 -17.74 -2.23
CA SER A 66 21.37 -17.33 -0.84
C SER A 66 20.05 -17.06 -0.11
N ASP A 67 19.82 -17.77 0.99
CA ASP A 67 18.72 -17.47 1.92
C ASP A 67 19.15 -16.36 2.89
N PHE A 68 18.73 -15.12 2.58
CA PHE A 68 19.01 -13.96 3.42
C PHE A 68 18.13 -13.87 4.67
N SER A 69 17.20 -14.80 4.90
CA SER A 69 16.35 -14.82 6.09
C SER A 69 17.17 -14.75 7.37
N ASN A 70 16.71 -13.96 8.33
CA ASN A 70 17.34 -13.82 9.65
C ASN A 70 18.80 -13.32 9.63
N THR A 71 19.25 -12.74 8.51
CA THR A 71 20.59 -12.19 8.39
C THR A 71 20.66 -10.80 9.03
N LYS A 72 21.75 -10.54 9.76
CA LYS A 72 21.97 -9.25 10.41
C LYS A 72 22.33 -8.18 9.38
N TYR A 73 21.69 -7.03 9.51
CA TYR A 73 21.97 -5.87 8.66
C TYR A 73 22.14 -4.59 9.49
N ARG A 74 22.82 -3.62 8.89
CA ARG A 74 22.90 -2.25 9.38
C ARG A 74 22.70 -1.27 8.21
N VAL A 75 21.82 -0.30 8.40
CA VAL A 75 21.60 0.80 7.43
C VAL A 75 22.06 2.10 8.04
N TYR A 76 23.07 2.73 7.44
CA TYR A 76 23.56 4.05 7.83
C TYR A 76 22.82 5.15 7.06
N LYS A 77 22.61 6.28 7.75
CA LYS A 77 22.15 7.54 7.17
C LYS A 77 23.34 8.48 6.97
N ASN A 78 23.17 9.52 6.15
CA ASN A 78 24.20 10.54 5.89
C ASN A 78 24.80 11.18 7.14
N ASN A 79 24.05 11.28 8.23
CA ASN A 79 24.53 11.84 9.50
C ASN A 79 25.29 10.83 10.39
N GLY A 80 25.58 9.64 9.88
CA GLY A 80 26.27 8.55 10.60
C GLY A 80 25.37 7.77 11.57
N SER A 81 24.14 8.20 11.83
CA SER A 81 23.18 7.39 12.60
C SER A 81 22.76 6.16 11.79
N PHE A 82 22.45 5.06 12.46
CA PHE A 82 22.10 3.81 11.80
C PHE A 82 20.88 3.12 12.40
N HIS A 83 20.26 2.27 11.58
CA HIS A 83 19.26 1.29 11.99
C HIS A 83 19.84 -0.10 11.82
N GLU A 84 19.67 -0.97 12.81
CA GLU A 84 20.08 -2.37 12.71
C GLU A 84 18.90 -3.32 12.94
N GLY A 85 19.02 -4.53 12.42
CA GLY A 85 17.98 -5.53 12.54
C GLY A 85 18.35 -6.85 11.87
N LEU A 86 17.35 -7.72 11.80
CA LEU A 86 17.41 -8.97 11.06
C LEU A 86 16.46 -8.85 9.86
N LEU A 87 16.88 -9.38 8.71
CA LEU A 87 16.03 -9.47 7.55
C LEU A 87 14.83 -10.39 7.83
N ASP A 88 13.68 -10.04 7.27
CA ASP A 88 12.50 -10.89 7.38
C ASP A 88 12.66 -12.18 6.56
N SER A 89 11.67 -13.06 6.64
CA SER A 89 11.66 -14.34 5.91
C SER A 89 11.66 -14.22 4.39
N ARG A 90 11.65 -12.99 3.85
CA ARG A 90 11.76 -12.71 2.41
C ARG A 90 13.05 -11.94 2.08
N GLY A 91 14.01 -11.84 3.01
CA GLY A 91 15.26 -11.13 2.77
C GLY A 91 15.12 -9.60 2.78
N ARG A 92 14.12 -9.05 3.49
CA ARG A 92 13.85 -7.60 3.48
C ARG A 92 14.12 -6.95 4.82
N THR A 93 14.64 -5.71 4.80
CA THR A 93 14.83 -4.91 6.01
C THR A 93 13.51 -4.48 6.63
N LYS A 94 13.52 -3.95 7.86
CA LYS A 94 12.40 -3.14 8.36
C LYS A 94 12.28 -1.85 7.55
N ARG A 95 11.07 -1.28 7.50
CA ARG A 95 10.88 0.04 6.87
C ARG A 95 11.63 1.10 7.66
N ILE A 96 12.45 1.87 6.96
CA ILE A 96 13.26 2.96 7.51
C ILE A 96 12.59 4.27 7.12
N PHE A 97 12.46 5.17 8.10
CA PHE A 97 11.90 6.50 7.89
C PHE A 97 12.97 7.57 8.06
N THR A 98 12.91 8.59 7.21
CA THR A 98 13.78 9.75 7.18
C THR A 98 12.92 11.00 7.04
N GLU A 99 13.40 12.14 7.57
CA GLU A 99 12.65 13.40 7.41
C GLU A 99 12.65 13.83 5.94
N ASP A 100 13.83 13.84 5.32
CA ASP A 100 14.03 14.19 3.91
C ASP A 100 14.53 13.01 3.08
N THR A 101 14.53 13.19 1.76
CA THR A 101 15.15 12.26 0.82
C THR A 101 16.67 12.27 1.05
N GLN A 102 17.24 11.11 1.35
CA GLN A 102 18.68 10.95 1.54
C GLN A 102 19.11 9.56 1.10
N GLU A 103 20.39 9.44 0.74
CA GLU A 103 21.03 8.15 0.48
C GLU A 103 21.17 7.36 1.79
N LEU A 104 21.11 6.04 1.67
CA LEU A 104 21.26 5.12 2.79
C LEU A 104 22.22 4.00 2.37
N ASP A 105 23.20 3.71 3.23
CA ASP A 105 24.16 2.62 2.99
C ASP A 105 23.74 1.37 3.73
N LEU A 106 23.51 0.28 3.00
CA LEU A 106 23.17 -1.02 3.56
C LEU A 106 24.42 -1.90 3.68
N PHE A 107 24.71 -2.33 4.89
CA PHE A 107 25.72 -3.33 5.19
C PHE A 107 25.03 -4.62 5.63
N ILE A 108 25.44 -5.71 5.00
CA ILE A 108 24.98 -7.05 5.33
C ILE A 108 26.20 -7.94 5.51
N ASP A 109 26.16 -8.76 6.55
CA ASP A 109 27.15 -9.81 6.76
C ASP A 109 26.46 -11.14 6.47
N HIS A 110 26.88 -11.81 5.41
CA HIS A 110 26.29 -13.08 4.98
C HIS A 110 27.40 -14.08 4.64
N PRO A 111 27.36 -15.32 5.16
CA PRO A 111 28.44 -16.29 5.02
C PRO A 111 28.75 -16.68 3.56
N ASN A 112 27.79 -16.51 2.64
CA ASN A 112 28.00 -16.81 1.23
C ASN A 112 28.73 -15.71 0.45
N PHE A 113 28.91 -14.51 1.03
CA PHE A 113 29.70 -13.47 0.39
C PHE A 113 31.17 -13.67 0.72
N ILE A 114 31.89 -14.28 -0.21
CA ILE A 114 33.35 -14.37 -0.19
C ILE A 114 33.87 -13.07 -0.80
N VAL A 115 34.70 -12.34 -0.06
CA VAL A 115 35.46 -11.21 -0.63
C VAL A 115 36.55 -11.81 -1.50
N GLU A 116 36.39 -11.77 -2.82
CA GLU A 116 37.49 -12.04 -3.74
C GLU A 116 38.42 -10.82 -3.73
N GLU A 117 39.57 -10.94 -3.07
CA GLU A 117 40.66 -9.97 -3.24
C GLU A 117 41.27 -10.19 -4.62
N GLU A 118 40.90 -9.36 -5.61
CA GLU A 118 41.65 -9.28 -6.86
C GLU A 118 43.01 -8.62 -6.60
N PHE A 119 44.07 -9.43 -6.49
CA PHE A 119 45.44 -8.95 -6.50
C PHE A 119 45.83 -8.55 -7.93
N PHE A 120 45.89 -7.25 -8.20
CA PHE A 120 46.56 -6.74 -9.40
C PHE A 120 48.07 -6.97 -9.25
N VAL A 121 48.61 -7.93 -9.99
CA VAL A 121 50.05 -8.06 -10.19
C VAL A 121 50.41 -7.15 -11.36
N GLU A 122 51.10 -6.04 -11.10
CA GLU A 122 51.68 -5.24 -12.17
C GLU A 122 52.65 -6.09 -12.99
N PRO A 123 52.58 -6.10 -14.32
CA PRO A 123 53.54 -6.83 -15.13
C PRO A 123 54.92 -6.20 -14.94
N ASN A 124 55.88 -7.03 -14.52
CA ASN A 124 57.29 -6.62 -14.47
C ASN A 124 57.74 -6.28 -15.89
N ASP A 125 58.01 -4.99 -16.14
CA ASP A 125 58.73 -4.54 -17.33
C ASP A 125 60.20 -4.97 -17.22
N ASP A 126 60.46 -6.26 -17.43
CA ASP A 126 61.80 -6.78 -17.71
C ASP A 126 62.12 -6.48 -19.18
N GLN A 127 62.46 -5.22 -19.46
CA GLN A 127 63.20 -4.85 -20.67
C GLN A 127 64.67 -5.24 -20.45
N GLY A 128 64.97 -6.48 -20.83
CA GLY A 128 66.34 -6.99 -20.93
C GLY A 128 67.17 -6.19 -21.95
N ASP A 129 68.38 -5.89 -21.50
CA ASP A 129 69.53 -5.22 -22.12
C ASP A 129 69.92 -5.77 -23.52
#